data_AF-A0A348VQX8-F1
#
_entry.id   AF-A0A348VQX8-F1
#
_cell.length_a   1.000
_cell.length_b   1.000
_cell.length_c   1.000
_cell.angle_alpha   90.00
_cell.angle_beta   90.00
_cell.angle_gamma   90.00
#
_symmetry.space_group_name_H-M   'P 1'
#
loop_
_entity.id
_entity.type
_entity.pdbx_description
1 polymer ?
#
loop_
_entity_poly.entity_id
_entity_poly.type
_entity_poly.pdbx_seq_one_letter_code
_entity_poly.pdbx_strand_id
1 'polypeptide(L)'
;MLPNLPDGLKNSLLWSDELGRGWCGKELVPYDSAYWQKYLEMDATDLGAQLTAARVDMVRRHFKGQGVDVGIGGGRFAKESGFSGYDVNKDAVAWLKSGGRYSDPYQNNPAAVTCWDSLEHIPNPDLLLESVREWLFVSMPIYEGQVHCLKSKHYRPGEHIHYFTFEGFVSYCAGLGFRLAEYNTIESDLGREGIVSFAFKRVK
;
A
#
# COMPACT_ATOMS: atom_id res chain seq x y z
N MET A 1 12.26 0.88 19.63
CA MET A 1 12.26 2.31 20.02
C MET A 1 13.11 3.06 19.01
N LEU A 2 12.57 4.08 18.35
CA LEU A 2 13.40 5.01 17.56
C LEU A 2 14.40 5.66 18.53
N PRO A 3 15.66 5.88 18.12
CA PRO A 3 16.61 6.65 18.93
C PRO A 3 16.01 8.04 19.22
N ASN A 4 16.39 8.65 20.34
CA ASN A 4 16.00 10.03 20.65
C ASN A 4 16.57 10.96 19.58
N LEU A 5 15.77 11.26 18.57
CA LEU A 5 16.12 12.21 17.53
C LEU A 5 16.12 13.64 18.11
N PRO A 6 17.02 14.51 17.64
CA PRO A 6 16.93 15.95 17.90
C PRO A 6 15.54 16.51 17.56
N ASP A 7 15.14 17.56 18.28
CA ASP A 7 13.89 18.25 17.99
C ASP A 7 13.90 18.84 16.57
N GLY A 8 12.74 18.79 15.91
CA GLY A 8 12.59 19.12 14.48
C GLY A 8 12.81 17.93 13.55
N LEU A 9 13.67 16.96 13.88
CA LEU A 9 13.86 15.76 13.04
C LEU A 9 12.75 14.72 13.20
N LYS A 10 12.08 14.68 14.35
CA LYS A 10 10.96 13.77 14.62
C LYS A 10 9.78 13.93 13.65
N ASN A 11 9.57 15.15 13.15
CA ASN A 11 8.46 15.51 12.26
C ASN A 11 8.91 15.80 10.82
N SER A 12 10.17 15.53 10.49
CA SER A 12 10.75 15.76 9.16
C SER A 12 10.86 14.45 8.38
N LEU A 13 11.09 14.56 7.07
CA LEU A 13 11.51 13.40 6.28
C LEU A 13 12.94 13.02 6.68
N LEU A 14 13.09 11.82 7.25
CA LEU A 14 14.39 11.16 7.39
C LEU A 14 14.60 10.29 6.17
N TRP A 15 15.80 10.33 5.60
CA TRP A 15 16.11 9.59 4.39
C TRP A 15 17.45 8.87 4.54
N SER A 16 17.51 7.64 4.05
CA SER A 16 18.74 6.86 3.91
C SER A 16 18.95 6.53 2.44
N ASP A 17 20.01 7.09 1.85
CA ASP A 17 20.40 6.77 0.48
C ASP A 17 20.89 5.32 0.36
N GLU A 18 21.57 4.81 1.39
CA GLU A 18 22.03 3.42 1.46
C GLU A 18 20.87 2.42 1.38
N LEU A 19 19.78 2.70 2.10
CA LEU A 19 18.58 1.85 2.09
C LEU A 19 17.59 2.22 0.97
N GLY A 20 17.81 3.33 0.28
CA GLY A 20 16.85 3.89 -0.68
C GLY A 20 15.45 4.10 -0.07
N ARG A 21 15.39 4.51 1.21
CA ARG A 21 14.14 4.58 1.99
C ARG A 21 14.08 5.86 2.82
N GLY A 22 12.88 6.46 2.84
CA GLY A 22 12.50 7.55 3.71
C GLY A 22 11.44 7.16 4.73
N TRP A 23 11.44 7.90 5.84
CA TRP A 23 10.44 7.78 6.90
C TRP A 23 10.04 9.17 7.41
N CYS A 24 8.74 9.39 7.65
CA CYS A 24 8.23 10.62 8.24
C CYS A 24 7.34 10.32 9.44
N GLY A 25 7.77 10.79 10.62
CA GLY A 25 7.07 10.57 11.91
C GLY A 25 6.00 11.58 12.25
N LYS A 26 5.53 12.37 11.27
CA LYS A 26 4.50 13.37 11.52
C LYS A 26 3.18 12.70 11.89
N GLU A 27 2.42 13.34 12.77
CA GLU A 27 1.10 12.86 13.19
C GLU A 27 0.20 12.59 11.99
N LEU A 28 -0.46 11.43 12.02
CA LEU A 28 -1.29 10.97 10.91
C LEU A 28 -2.62 11.71 10.86
N VAL A 29 -3.07 12.03 9.66
CA VAL A 29 -4.42 12.50 9.41
C VAL A 29 -5.43 11.45 9.89
N PRO A 30 -6.57 11.88 10.45
CA PRO A 30 -7.61 10.94 10.85
C PRO A 30 -8.24 10.28 9.61
N TYR A 31 -8.21 8.94 9.57
CA TYR A 31 -8.92 8.14 8.57
C TYR A 31 -10.41 8.05 8.94
N ASP A 32 -11.11 9.19 8.89
CA ASP A 32 -12.50 9.34 9.33
C ASP A 32 -13.54 9.08 8.21
N SER A 33 -14.82 9.30 8.51
CA SER A 33 -15.91 9.11 7.55
C SER A 33 -15.76 9.98 6.29
N ALA A 34 -15.27 11.22 6.42
CA ALA A 34 -15.08 12.11 5.28
C ALA A 34 -13.96 11.60 4.37
N TYR A 35 -12.90 11.05 4.96
CA TYR A 35 -11.84 10.36 4.22
C TYR A 35 -12.42 9.20 3.39
N TRP A 36 -13.24 8.34 3.99
CA TRP A 36 -13.88 7.22 3.29
C TRP A 36 -14.78 7.67 2.12
N GLN A 37 -15.61 8.70 2.32
CA GLN A 37 -16.50 9.21 1.25
C GLN A 37 -15.72 9.66 0.01
N LYS A 38 -14.58 10.32 0.19
CA LYS A 38 -13.72 10.72 -0.92
C LYS A 38 -13.28 9.52 -1.77
N TYR A 39 -12.93 8.40 -1.14
CA TYR A 39 -12.50 7.21 -1.89
C TYR A 39 -13.67 6.48 -2.55
N LEU A 40 -14.87 6.51 -1.97
CA LEU A 40 -16.09 6.04 -2.66
C LEU A 40 -16.33 6.81 -3.97
N GLU A 41 -16.18 8.14 -3.93
CA GLU A 41 -16.32 8.99 -5.12
C GLU A 41 -15.23 8.69 -6.15
N MET A 42 -13.98 8.55 -5.73
CA MET A 42 -12.87 8.20 -6.61
C MET A 42 -13.06 6.84 -7.27
N ASP A 43 -13.48 5.83 -6.50
CA ASP A 43 -13.79 4.50 -7.01
C ASP A 43 -14.95 4.57 -8.01
N ALA A 44 -15.93 5.46 -7.85
CA ALA A 44 -17.07 5.57 -8.78
C ALA A 44 -16.69 6.12 -10.17
N THR A 45 -15.48 6.63 -10.37
CA THR A 45 -15.04 7.19 -11.66
C THR A 45 -14.60 6.12 -12.68
N ASP A 46 -14.56 6.49 -13.96
CA ASP A 46 -14.02 5.65 -15.05
C ASP A 46 -12.54 5.32 -14.83
N LEU A 47 -11.77 6.29 -14.30
CA LEU A 47 -10.38 6.08 -13.93
C LEU A 47 -10.28 5.04 -12.80
N GLY A 48 -11.12 5.12 -11.77
CA GLY A 48 -11.19 4.13 -10.69
C GLY A 48 -11.48 2.71 -11.22
N ALA A 49 -12.38 2.59 -12.20
CA ALA A 49 -12.66 1.32 -12.87
C ALA A 49 -11.45 0.79 -13.66
N GLN A 50 -10.76 1.64 -14.43
CA GLN A 50 -9.57 1.26 -15.20
C GLN A 50 -8.41 0.84 -14.30
N LEU A 51 -8.15 1.60 -13.23
CA LEU A 51 -7.13 1.26 -12.23
C LEU A 51 -7.45 -0.09 -11.56
N THR A 52 -8.71 -0.31 -11.17
CA THR A 52 -9.12 -1.58 -10.56
C THR A 52 -8.95 -2.75 -11.51
N ALA A 53 -9.36 -2.60 -12.78
CA ALA A 53 -9.19 -3.64 -13.78
C ALA A 53 -7.70 -4.02 -13.95
N ALA A 54 -6.82 -3.02 -14.06
CA ALA A 54 -5.38 -3.25 -14.17
C ALA A 54 -4.80 -4.00 -12.96
N ARG A 55 -5.20 -3.60 -11.74
CA ARG A 55 -4.81 -4.25 -10.47
C ARG A 55 -5.30 -5.70 -10.40
N VAL A 56 -6.57 -5.94 -10.76
CA VAL A 56 -7.18 -7.28 -10.79
C VAL A 56 -6.46 -8.17 -11.80
N ASP A 57 -6.17 -7.66 -12.99
CA ASP A 57 -5.47 -8.41 -14.03
C ASP A 57 -4.06 -8.79 -13.59
N MET A 58 -3.35 -7.88 -12.91
CA MET A 58 -2.04 -8.17 -12.33
C MET A 58 -2.11 -9.31 -11.31
N VAL A 59 -3.03 -9.24 -10.36
CA VAL A 59 -3.22 -10.32 -9.38
C VAL A 59 -3.53 -11.64 -10.07
N ARG A 60 -4.44 -11.63 -11.05
CA ARG A 60 -4.87 -12.84 -11.77
C ARG A 60 -3.77 -13.48 -12.62
N ARG A 61 -2.73 -12.76 -13.03
CA ARG A 61 -1.57 -13.35 -13.73
C ARG A 61 -0.75 -14.25 -12.81
N HIS A 62 -0.69 -13.93 -11.51
CA HIS A 62 0.21 -14.60 -10.55
C HIS A 62 -0.51 -15.51 -9.56
N PHE A 63 -1.75 -15.19 -9.22
CA PHE A 63 -2.47 -15.84 -8.12
C PHE A 63 -3.95 -16.07 -8.47
N LYS A 64 -4.45 -17.27 -8.17
CA LYS A 64 -5.84 -17.70 -8.43
C LYS A 64 -6.62 -18.02 -7.14
N GLY A 65 -6.01 -17.84 -5.97
CA GLY A 65 -6.62 -18.12 -4.68
C GLY A 65 -7.38 -16.93 -4.10
N GLN A 66 -7.65 -17.02 -2.80
CA GLN A 66 -8.25 -15.95 -2.00
C GLN A 66 -7.16 -15.14 -1.27
N GLY A 67 -7.40 -13.85 -1.10
CA GLY A 67 -6.50 -12.96 -0.37
C GLY A 67 -7.25 -11.87 0.37
N VAL A 68 -6.48 -10.95 0.95
CA VAL A 68 -6.99 -9.80 1.71
C VAL A 68 -6.48 -8.51 1.09
N ASP A 69 -7.41 -7.61 0.77
CA ASP A 69 -7.13 -6.25 0.34
C ASP A 69 -7.02 -5.33 1.56
N VAL A 70 -5.85 -4.72 1.76
CA VAL A 70 -5.54 -3.90 2.95
C VAL A 70 -5.54 -2.44 2.55
N GLY A 71 -6.35 -1.63 3.25
CA GLY A 71 -6.60 -0.24 2.89
C GLY A 71 -7.43 -0.19 1.62
N ILE A 72 -8.71 -0.53 1.73
CA ILE A 72 -9.54 -0.96 0.58
C ILE A 72 -9.97 0.18 -0.35
N GLY A 73 -9.52 1.42 -0.14
CA GLY A 73 -9.92 2.56 -0.95
C GLY A 73 -11.40 2.89 -0.77
N GLY A 74 -12.25 2.68 -1.78
CA GLY A 74 -13.71 2.69 -1.67
C GLY A 74 -14.34 1.29 -1.71
N GLY A 75 -13.50 0.24 -1.66
CA GLY A 75 -13.89 -1.16 -1.66
C GLY A 75 -14.07 -1.78 -3.06
N ARG A 76 -13.85 -1.02 -4.15
CA ARG A 76 -14.04 -1.54 -5.51
C ARG A 76 -13.15 -2.74 -5.81
N PHE A 77 -11.86 -2.68 -5.47
CA PHE A 77 -10.94 -3.80 -5.72
C PHE A 77 -11.38 -5.06 -4.99
N ALA A 78 -11.67 -5.00 -3.68
CA ALA A 78 -12.19 -6.15 -2.92
C ALA A 78 -13.46 -6.74 -3.57
N LYS A 79 -14.36 -5.89 -4.07
CA LYS A 79 -15.58 -6.33 -4.77
C LYS A 79 -15.29 -7.03 -6.11
N GLU A 80 -14.42 -6.47 -6.95
CA GLU A 80 -14.17 -6.96 -8.31
C GLU A 80 -13.18 -8.13 -8.37
N SER A 81 -12.21 -8.17 -7.45
CA SER A 81 -11.27 -9.29 -7.30
C SER A 81 -11.92 -10.50 -6.62
N GLY A 82 -12.91 -10.27 -5.76
CA GLY A 82 -13.49 -11.28 -4.88
C GLY A 82 -12.67 -11.52 -3.60
N PHE A 83 -11.63 -10.72 -3.34
CA PHE A 83 -10.87 -10.79 -2.10
C PHE A 83 -11.69 -10.32 -0.90
N SER A 84 -11.33 -10.83 0.28
CA SER A 84 -11.75 -10.19 1.53
C SER A 84 -11.02 -8.85 1.68
N GLY A 85 -11.47 -7.99 2.59
CA GLY A 85 -10.85 -6.70 2.86
C GLY A 85 -10.55 -6.46 4.34
N TYR A 86 -9.64 -5.53 4.58
CA TYR A 86 -9.27 -5.00 5.88
C TYR A 86 -9.01 -3.50 5.79
N ASP A 87 -9.49 -2.74 6.76
CA ASP A 87 -9.25 -1.30 6.84
C ASP A 87 -9.19 -0.84 8.31
N VAL A 88 -8.55 0.30 8.55
CA VAL A 88 -8.55 0.97 9.86
C VAL A 88 -9.75 1.93 10.01
N ASN A 89 -10.32 2.38 8.88
CA ASN A 89 -11.50 3.21 8.85
C ASN A 89 -12.74 2.41 9.29
N LYS A 90 -13.47 2.94 10.28
CA LYS A 90 -14.60 2.22 10.89
C LYS A 90 -15.78 2.01 9.93
N ASP A 91 -16.01 2.93 9.00
CA ASP A 91 -17.11 2.83 8.04
C ASP A 91 -16.78 1.81 6.94
N ALA A 92 -15.53 1.79 6.47
CA ALA A 92 -15.01 0.76 5.58
C ALA A 92 -15.12 -0.64 6.21
N VAL A 93 -14.74 -0.77 7.49
CA VAL A 93 -14.88 -2.01 8.27
C VAL A 93 -16.35 -2.43 8.40
N ALA A 94 -17.26 -1.51 8.70
CA ALA A 94 -18.69 -1.80 8.79
C ALA A 94 -19.26 -2.27 7.44
N TRP A 95 -18.83 -1.63 6.34
CA TRP A 95 -19.18 -2.03 4.98
C TRP A 95 -18.68 -3.45 4.65
N LEU A 96 -17.41 -3.76 4.96
CA LEU A 96 -16.85 -5.11 4.77
C LEU A 96 -17.59 -6.17 5.57
N LYS A 97 -17.91 -5.90 6.84
CA LYS A 97 -18.62 -6.83 7.72
C LYS A 97 -20.05 -7.08 7.25
N SER A 98 -20.79 -6.03 6.87
CA SER A 98 -22.15 -6.18 6.35
C SER A 98 -22.19 -6.98 5.05
N GLY A 99 -21.12 -6.90 4.24
CA GLY A 99 -20.95 -7.70 3.03
C GLY A 99 -20.36 -9.09 3.24
N GLY A 100 -20.03 -9.51 4.47
CA GLY A 100 -19.37 -10.80 4.74
C GLY A 100 -17.96 -10.92 4.14
N ARG A 101 -17.26 -9.81 3.93
CA ARG A 101 -15.94 -9.72 3.29
C ARG A 101 -14.82 -9.29 4.24
N TYR A 102 -15.10 -9.07 5.51
CA TYR A 102 -14.07 -8.64 6.46
C TYR A 102 -13.13 -9.81 6.80
N SER A 103 -11.82 -9.59 6.69
CA SER A 103 -10.80 -10.54 7.17
C SER A 103 -9.60 -9.77 7.72
N ASP A 104 -9.16 -10.12 8.93
CA ASP A 104 -7.98 -9.51 9.55
C ASP A 104 -6.69 -10.24 9.09
N PRO A 105 -5.79 -9.58 8.33
CA PRO A 105 -4.59 -10.22 7.80
C PRO A 105 -3.57 -10.55 8.89
N TYR A 106 -3.60 -9.88 10.06
CA TYR A 106 -2.68 -10.12 11.17
C TYR A 106 -3.05 -11.36 11.99
N GLN A 107 -4.28 -11.87 11.82
CA GLN A 107 -4.77 -13.06 12.53
C GLN A 107 -4.87 -14.28 11.62
N ASN A 108 -5.19 -14.08 10.34
CA ASN A 108 -5.58 -15.18 9.45
C ASN A 108 -4.47 -15.67 8.52
N ASN A 109 -3.30 -15.02 8.51
CA ASN A 109 -2.15 -15.36 7.66
C ASN A 109 -2.56 -15.65 6.20
N PRO A 110 -3.04 -14.64 5.46
CA PRO A 110 -3.60 -14.84 4.13
C PRO A 110 -2.55 -15.35 3.13
N ALA A 111 -3.01 -16.11 2.12
CA ALA A 111 -2.14 -16.56 1.03
C ALA A 111 -1.62 -15.37 0.21
N ALA A 112 -2.49 -14.41 -0.09
CA ALA A 112 -2.13 -13.18 -0.76
C ALA A 112 -2.63 -11.93 -0.02
N VAL A 113 -1.85 -10.85 -0.08
CA VAL A 113 -2.25 -9.51 0.35
C VAL A 113 -2.07 -8.52 -0.79
N THR A 114 -3.03 -7.61 -0.92
CA THR A 114 -2.92 -6.43 -1.78
C THR A 114 -2.85 -5.17 -0.91
N CYS A 115 -1.96 -4.24 -1.26
CA CYS A 115 -1.84 -2.91 -0.66
C CYS A 115 -1.78 -1.87 -1.78
N TRP A 116 -2.95 -1.44 -2.25
CA TRP A 116 -3.03 -0.48 -3.34
C TRP A 116 -3.01 0.96 -2.82
N ASP A 117 -1.84 1.61 -2.81
CA ASP A 117 -1.64 2.97 -2.26
C ASP A 117 -1.93 3.01 -0.75
N SER A 118 -1.51 1.97 -0.02
CA SER A 118 -1.83 1.79 1.40
C SER A 118 -0.66 1.30 2.26
N LEU A 119 0.34 0.61 1.71
CA LEU A 119 1.44 0.04 2.51
C LEU A 119 2.27 1.13 3.19
N GLU A 120 2.49 2.25 2.48
CA GLU A 120 3.23 3.42 2.93
C GLU A 120 2.55 4.16 4.09
N HIS A 121 1.28 3.87 4.36
CA HIS A 121 0.50 4.44 5.46
C HIS A 121 0.56 3.57 6.72
N ILE A 122 1.07 2.34 6.64
CA ILE A 122 1.08 1.40 7.77
C ILE A 122 2.29 1.72 8.66
N PRO A 123 2.12 2.01 9.97
CA PRO A 123 3.24 2.37 10.83
C PRO A 123 4.33 1.30 10.94
N ASN A 124 3.91 0.03 10.97
CA ASN A 124 4.81 -1.12 11.02
C ASN A 124 4.44 -2.15 9.93
N PRO A 125 4.86 -1.92 8.68
CA PRO A 125 4.49 -2.78 7.55
C PRO A 125 5.09 -4.19 7.70
N ASP A 126 6.21 -4.35 8.39
CA ASP A 126 6.87 -5.64 8.62
C ASP A 126 5.89 -6.67 9.21
N LEU A 127 5.08 -6.29 10.20
CA LEU A 127 4.09 -7.18 10.84
C LEU A 127 3.01 -7.68 9.87
N LEU A 128 2.60 -6.83 8.92
CA LEU A 128 1.65 -7.24 7.88
C LEU A 128 2.35 -8.19 6.92
N LEU A 129 3.54 -7.83 6.45
CA LEU A 129 4.26 -8.59 5.43
C LEU A 129 4.70 -9.98 5.93
N GLU A 130 5.01 -10.10 7.23
CA GLU A 130 5.30 -11.37 7.90
C GLU A 130 4.10 -12.34 7.90
N SER A 131 2.85 -11.86 7.93
CA SER A 131 1.67 -12.72 7.94
C SER A 131 1.28 -13.27 6.56
N VAL A 132 1.82 -12.68 5.48
CA VAL A 132 1.50 -13.07 4.10
C VAL A 132 2.21 -14.37 3.74
N ARG A 133 1.49 -15.40 3.32
CA ARG A 133 2.07 -16.73 3.07
C ARG A 133 2.67 -16.94 1.67
N GLU A 134 2.18 -16.26 0.63
CA GLU A 134 2.62 -16.57 -0.75
C GLU A 134 2.86 -15.32 -1.60
N TRP A 135 1.90 -14.39 -1.65
CA TRP A 135 1.94 -13.29 -2.62
C TRP A 135 1.64 -11.94 -2.00
N LEU A 136 2.48 -10.97 -2.33
CA LEU A 136 2.28 -9.58 -1.98
C LEU A 136 2.14 -8.76 -3.27
N PHE A 137 1.06 -7.99 -3.36
CA PHE A 137 0.82 -7.05 -4.46
C PHE A 137 0.72 -5.65 -3.89
N VAL A 138 1.48 -4.70 -4.44
CA VAL A 138 1.56 -3.35 -3.88
C VAL A 138 1.60 -2.34 -5.01
N SER A 139 0.89 -1.23 -4.88
CA SER A 139 1.16 -0.03 -5.66
C SER A 139 1.48 1.11 -4.72
N MET A 140 2.47 1.93 -5.03
CA MET A 140 2.78 3.13 -4.26
C MET A 140 3.59 4.11 -5.10
N PRO A 141 3.72 5.38 -4.66
CA PRO A 141 4.69 6.29 -5.24
C PRO A 141 6.13 5.79 -5.06
N ILE A 142 6.91 5.81 -6.13
CA ILE A 142 8.35 5.49 -6.10
C ILE A 142 9.17 6.72 -6.49
N TYR A 143 10.28 6.91 -5.78
CA TYR A 143 11.10 8.12 -5.90
C TYR A 143 12.51 7.82 -6.41
N GLU A 144 13.14 8.78 -7.09
CA GLU A 144 14.56 8.69 -7.47
C GLU A 144 15.52 8.95 -6.28
N GLY A 145 15.01 9.57 -5.21
CA GLY A 145 15.81 9.98 -4.05
C GLY A 145 15.09 11.03 -3.21
N GLN A 146 15.76 11.50 -2.15
CA GLN A 146 15.19 12.49 -1.22
C GLN A 146 14.70 13.76 -1.92
N VAL A 147 15.51 14.30 -2.85
CA VAL A 147 15.18 15.54 -3.57
C VAL A 147 13.94 15.38 -4.44
N HIS A 148 13.81 14.24 -5.13
CA HIS A 148 12.62 13.94 -5.92
C HIS A 148 11.39 13.76 -5.01
N CYS A 149 11.55 13.05 -3.88
CA CYS A 149 10.50 12.89 -2.88
C CYS A 149 9.96 14.25 -2.44
N LEU A 150 10.81 15.16 -1.95
CA LEU A 150 10.39 16.47 -1.43
C LEU A 150 9.69 17.37 -2.47
N LYS A 151 9.90 17.13 -3.76
CA LYS A 151 9.26 17.87 -4.86
C LYS A 151 7.99 17.21 -5.38
N SER A 152 7.74 15.96 -5.01
CA SER A 152 6.61 15.18 -5.51
C SER A 152 5.29 15.63 -4.89
N LYS A 153 4.22 15.63 -5.67
CA LYS A 153 2.84 15.80 -5.18
C LYS A 153 2.38 14.69 -4.22
N HIS A 154 3.13 13.57 -4.22
CA HIS A 154 2.90 12.44 -3.33
C HIS A 154 3.71 12.51 -2.04
N TYR A 155 4.53 13.56 -1.86
CA TYR A 155 5.07 13.86 -0.54
C TYR A 155 3.98 14.47 0.34
N ARG A 156 3.34 13.60 1.12
CA ARG A 156 2.22 13.93 2.00
C ARG A 156 2.58 13.66 3.46
N PRO A 157 3.39 14.53 4.08
CA PRO A 157 3.77 14.36 5.48
C PRO A 157 2.53 14.45 6.38
N GLY A 158 2.31 13.40 7.17
CA GLY A 158 1.10 13.18 7.97
C GLY A 158 0.05 12.29 7.28
N GLU A 159 0.29 11.85 6.05
CA GLU A 159 -0.52 10.81 5.40
C GLU A 159 0.37 9.60 5.11
N HIS A 160 1.50 9.81 4.42
CA HIS A 160 2.48 8.78 4.12
C HIS A 160 3.58 8.75 5.19
N ILE A 161 3.85 7.56 5.71
CA ILE A 161 4.89 7.28 6.70
C ILE A 161 6.18 6.86 6.01
N HIS A 162 6.07 5.97 5.01
CA HIS A 162 7.21 5.38 4.32
C HIS A 162 7.33 5.90 2.90
N TYR A 163 8.56 6.04 2.43
CA TYR A 163 8.89 6.51 1.09
C TYR A 163 10.00 5.62 0.54
N PHE A 164 9.92 5.20 -0.72
CA PHE A 164 10.91 4.27 -1.27
C PHE A 164 11.40 4.68 -2.65
N THR A 165 12.68 4.41 -2.89
CA THR A 165 13.19 4.19 -4.24
C THR A 165 12.79 2.81 -4.73
N PHE A 166 12.92 2.57 -6.04
CA PHE A 166 12.61 1.26 -6.62
C PHE A 166 13.47 0.17 -5.98
N GLU A 167 14.79 0.37 -5.99
CA GLU A 167 15.78 -0.57 -5.45
C GLU A 167 15.62 -0.74 -3.93
N GLY A 168 15.32 0.35 -3.22
CA GLY A 168 15.07 0.34 -1.78
C GLY A 168 13.85 -0.51 -1.42
N PHE A 169 12.73 -0.37 -2.15
CA PHE A 169 11.53 -1.16 -1.89
C PHE A 169 11.76 -2.65 -2.21
N VAL A 170 12.38 -2.95 -3.35
CA VAL A 170 12.70 -4.33 -3.74
C VAL A 170 13.62 -4.99 -2.71
N SER A 171 14.65 -4.28 -2.25
CA SER A 171 15.59 -4.77 -1.25
C SER A 171 14.93 -4.97 0.12
N TYR A 172 14.05 -4.05 0.51
CA TYR A 172 13.25 -4.16 1.73
C TYR A 172 12.36 -5.41 1.71
N CYS A 173 11.60 -5.63 0.64
CA CYS A 173 10.80 -6.85 0.47
C CYS A 173 11.68 -8.12 0.43
N ALA A 174 12.86 -8.06 -0.19
CA ALA A 174 13.80 -9.18 -0.21
C ALA A 174 14.29 -9.56 1.20
N GLY A 175 14.56 -8.57 2.05
CA GLY A 175 14.89 -8.76 3.47
C GLY A 175 13.81 -9.54 4.23
N LEU A 176 12.54 -9.37 3.86
CA LEU A 176 11.37 -10.04 4.46
C LEU A 176 11.02 -11.39 3.80
N GLY A 177 11.88 -11.89 2.92
CA GLY A 177 11.72 -13.22 2.30
C GLY A 177 10.85 -13.23 1.05
N PHE A 178 10.70 -12.09 0.37
CA PHE A 178 10.04 -12.00 -0.93
C PHE A 178 11.03 -11.88 -2.09
N ARG A 179 10.58 -12.22 -3.28
CA ARG A 179 11.29 -11.97 -4.54
C ARG A 179 10.35 -11.29 -5.51
N LEU A 180 10.85 -10.22 -6.15
CA LEU A 180 10.10 -9.53 -7.20
C LEU A 180 9.81 -10.48 -8.37
N ALA A 181 8.54 -10.60 -8.74
CA ALA A 181 8.06 -11.41 -9.85
C ALA A 181 7.62 -10.56 -11.05
N GLU A 182 6.98 -9.42 -10.80
CA GLU A 182 6.55 -8.46 -11.82
C GLU A 182 6.56 -7.05 -11.22
N TYR A 183 6.86 -6.04 -12.04
CA TYR A 183 6.47 -4.67 -11.78
C TYR A 183 6.00 -4.00 -13.09
N ASN A 184 5.19 -2.96 -12.99
CA ASN A 184 4.78 -2.14 -14.13
C ASN A 184 4.37 -0.73 -13.67
N THR A 185 4.15 0.16 -14.64
CA THR A 185 3.76 1.57 -14.43
C THR A 185 2.36 1.87 -14.94
N ILE A 186 1.50 0.86 -15.10
CA ILE A 186 0.20 1.03 -15.76
C ILE A 186 -0.68 2.06 -15.06
N GLU A 187 -0.60 2.17 -13.74
CA GLU A 187 -1.32 3.19 -12.98
C GLU A 187 -0.84 4.61 -13.32
N SER A 188 0.47 4.79 -13.55
CA SER A 188 1.04 6.03 -14.05
C SER A 188 0.57 6.34 -15.47
N ASP A 189 0.54 5.34 -16.35
CA ASP A 189 0.07 5.49 -17.73
C ASP A 189 -1.42 5.86 -17.80
N LEU A 190 -2.21 5.43 -16.81
CA LEU A 190 -3.61 5.81 -16.61
C LEU A 190 -3.79 7.18 -15.95
N GLY A 191 -2.72 7.85 -15.53
CA GLY A 191 -2.73 9.22 -15.01
C GLY A 191 -2.35 9.38 -13.54
N ARG A 192 -2.07 8.28 -12.81
CA ARG A 192 -1.51 8.34 -11.45
C ARG A 192 0.02 8.42 -11.49
N GLU A 193 0.52 9.56 -11.95
CA GLU A 193 1.96 9.86 -12.10
C GLU A 193 2.81 9.37 -10.93
N GLY A 194 3.91 8.68 -11.22
CA GLY A 194 4.91 8.25 -10.22
C GLY A 194 4.53 7.01 -9.42
N ILE A 195 3.38 6.39 -9.70
CA ILE A 195 2.96 5.13 -9.09
C ILE A 195 3.56 3.95 -9.86
N VAL A 196 4.16 3.01 -9.12
CA VAL A 196 4.62 1.72 -9.63
C VAL A 196 3.86 0.61 -8.91
N SER A 197 3.42 -0.39 -9.66
CA SER A 197 2.74 -1.57 -9.14
C SER A 197 3.69 -2.76 -9.18
N PHE A 198 3.72 -3.55 -8.11
CA PHE A 198 4.64 -4.66 -7.88
C PHE A 198 3.90 -5.95 -7.50
N ALA A 199 4.40 -7.09 -7.95
CA ALA A 199 4.03 -8.43 -7.50
C ALA A 199 5.27 -9.13 -6.96
N PHE A 200 5.19 -9.57 -5.71
CA PHE A 200 6.24 -10.25 -4.99
C PHE A 200 5.78 -11.65 -4.57
N LYS A 201 6.64 -12.64 -4.78
CA LYS A 201 6.41 -14.02 -4.35
C LYS A 201 7.27 -14.33 -3.13
N ARG A 202 6.67 -14.92 -2.09
CA ARG A 202 7.40 -15.45 -0.93
C ARG A 202 8.32 -16.60 -1.36
N VAL A 203 9.56 -16.57 -0.89
CA VAL A 203 10.61 -17.56 -1.19
C VAL A 203 11.21 -18.20 0.06
N LYS A 204 10.77 -17.78 1.25
CA LYS A 204 11.14 -18.34 2.55
C LYS A 204 9.89 -18.62 3.35
#